data_AF-A0A966KI87-F1
#
_entry.id   AF-A0A966KI87-F1
#
_cell.length_a   1.000
_cell.length_b   1.000
_cell.length_c   1.000
_cell.angle_alpha   90.00
_cell.angle_beta   90.00
_cell.angle_gamma   90.00
#
_symmetry.space_group_name_H-M   'P 1'
#
loop_
_entity.id
_entity.type
_entity.pdbx_description
1 polymer ?
#
loop_
_entity_poly.entity_id
_entity_poly.type
_entity_poly.pdbx_seq_one_letter_code
_entity_poly.pdbx_strand_id
1 'polypeptide(L)'
;MQLLHEEGGELRIATVLSSSGAGDTQSWQASALSGKHLKLKSKEVWLQFEATNPQAVLEEAHGIAATIDLQLLWDCASDHEFAFQVIAKEYFGDTVSTPQLIGLAIALQGAPVYFRRKGRGAFMRAPFDQLQAGLAAIERKQRDLLQQEVWQSELIEGKLPDALSTQVNSLLFHPDKNSLAYKAFHGACEQTGEHPARLLMRCGALDSPLSYHHGQFIQAHFPKGEGFASDFRFTNAEYEKAIAGLPTAQVKAFSIDDVGTTEIDDA
;
A
#
# COMPACT_ATOMS: atom_id res chain seq x y z
N MET A 1 34.48 -27.23 -1.21
CA MET A 1 33.70 -26.64 -0.12
C MET A 1 33.08 -25.32 -0.53
N GLN A 2 31.78 -25.22 -0.31
CA GLN A 2 30.92 -24.09 -0.61
C GLN A 2 30.20 -23.66 0.67
N LEU A 3 29.89 -22.37 0.76
CA LEU A 3 29.22 -21.76 1.90
C LEU A 3 27.92 -21.11 1.42
N LEU A 4 26.81 -21.46 2.07
CA LEU A 4 25.58 -20.69 1.98
C LEU A 4 25.66 -19.54 2.98
N HIS A 5 25.47 -18.31 2.52
CA HIS A 5 25.44 -17.12 3.36
C HIS A 5 24.34 -16.17 2.89
N GLU A 6 24.12 -15.10 3.65
CA GLU A 6 23.18 -14.06 3.28
C GLU A 6 23.95 -12.82 2.78
N GLU A 7 23.50 -12.22 1.68
CA GLU A 7 23.95 -10.93 1.16
C GLU A 7 22.72 -10.13 0.72
N GLY A 8 22.54 -8.93 1.27
CA GLY A 8 21.40 -8.07 0.90
C GLY A 8 20.02 -8.61 1.25
N GLY A 9 19.91 -9.57 2.17
CA GLY A 9 18.63 -10.22 2.51
C GLY A 9 18.31 -11.45 1.66
N GLU A 10 19.19 -11.84 0.74
CA GLU A 10 19.06 -13.04 -0.08
C GLU A 10 20.12 -14.09 0.28
N LEU A 11 19.78 -15.37 0.10
CA LEU A 11 20.75 -16.45 0.26
C LEU A 11 21.59 -16.61 -1.00
N ARG A 12 22.91 -16.62 -0.82
CA ARG A 12 23.91 -16.71 -1.88
C ARG A 12 24.93 -17.78 -1.53
N ILE A 13 25.58 -18.31 -2.56
CA ILE A 13 26.64 -19.30 -2.43
C ILE A 13 27.99 -18.64 -2.70
N ALA A 14 28.97 -18.96 -1.87
CA ALA A 14 30.37 -18.60 -2.08
C ALA A 14 31.27 -19.84 -2.05
N THR A 15 32.28 -19.88 -2.91
CA THR A 15 33.28 -20.95 -2.96
C THR A 15 34.48 -20.59 -2.10
N VAL A 16 34.89 -21.49 -1.21
CA VAL A 16 36.01 -21.23 -0.29
C VAL A 16 37.35 -21.28 -1.02
N LEU A 17 38.19 -20.27 -0.78
CA LEU A 17 39.57 -20.19 -1.27
C LEU A 17 40.56 -20.57 -0.17
N SER A 18 40.35 -20.04 1.04
CA SER A 18 41.15 -20.37 2.22
C SER A 18 40.35 -20.18 3.51
N SER A 19 40.77 -20.86 4.57
CA SER A 19 40.18 -20.74 5.91
C SER A 19 41.22 -20.37 6.95
N SER A 20 40.82 -19.68 8.01
CA SER A 20 41.67 -19.33 9.15
C SER A 20 40.89 -19.34 10.45
N GLY A 21 41.54 -19.73 11.55
CA GLY A 21 40.90 -19.90 12.87
C GLY A 21 40.16 -21.23 13.02
N ALA A 22 39.49 -21.40 14.16
CA ALA A 22 38.70 -22.59 14.48
C ALA A 22 37.46 -22.21 15.32
N GLY A 23 36.40 -23.02 15.21
CA GLY A 23 35.14 -22.81 15.92
C GLY A 23 34.51 -21.44 15.63
N ASP A 24 34.15 -20.70 16.67
CA ASP A 24 33.49 -19.39 16.56
C ASP A 24 34.39 -18.29 15.97
N THR A 25 35.71 -18.50 16.00
CA THR A 25 36.70 -17.58 15.40
C THR A 25 37.02 -17.91 13.94
N GLN A 26 36.43 -18.98 13.42
CA GLN A 26 36.68 -19.41 12.05
C GLN A 26 36.18 -18.36 11.04
N SER A 27 37.01 -18.10 10.04
CA SER A 27 36.67 -17.26 8.91
C SER A 27 37.21 -17.84 7.61
N TRP A 28 36.52 -17.55 6.51
CA TRP A 28 36.88 -17.98 5.18
C TRP A 28 37.08 -16.78 4.27
N GLN A 29 38.13 -16.84 3.46
CA GLN A 29 38.20 -16.06 2.23
C GLN A 29 37.46 -16.87 1.17
N ALA A 30 36.42 -16.30 0.58
CA ALA A 30 35.57 -16.96 -0.39
C ALA A 30 35.37 -16.07 -1.63
N SER A 31 34.97 -16.69 -2.73
CA SER A 31 34.55 -16.00 -3.95
C SER A 31 33.06 -16.24 -4.18
N ALA A 32 32.28 -15.17 -4.30
CA ALA A 32 30.87 -15.25 -4.67
C ALA A 32 30.72 -15.77 -6.11
N LEU A 33 29.52 -16.22 -6.47
CA LEU A 33 29.20 -16.64 -7.84
C LEU A 33 29.43 -15.54 -8.89
N SER A 34 29.39 -14.26 -8.48
CA SER A 34 29.72 -13.09 -9.32
C SER A 34 31.22 -12.87 -9.52
N GLY A 35 32.09 -13.64 -8.87
CA GLY A 35 33.55 -13.46 -8.86
C GLY A 35 34.07 -12.46 -7.83
N LYS A 36 33.18 -11.80 -7.06
CA LYS A 36 33.56 -10.90 -5.97
C LYS A 36 34.17 -11.68 -4.81
N HIS A 37 35.36 -11.27 -4.36
CA HIS A 37 35.97 -11.81 -3.15
C HIS A 37 35.33 -11.24 -1.88
N LEU A 38 35.07 -12.10 -0.90
CA LEU A 38 34.52 -11.73 0.40
C LEU A 38 35.13 -12.55 1.52
N LYS A 39 35.10 -11.97 2.72
CA LYS A 39 35.45 -12.66 3.96
C LYS A 39 34.18 -13.00 4.72
N LEU A 40 33.95 -14.30 4.97
CA LEU A 40 32.82 -14.80 5.76
C LEU A 40 33.32 -15.30 7.12
N LYS A 41 32.62 -14.95 8.19
CA LYS A 41 32.85 -15.49 9.55
C LYS A 41 31.93 -16.68 9.80
N SER A 42 32.30 -17.55 10.74
CA SER A 42 31.47 -18.71 11.18
C SER A 42 30.01 -18.33 11.40
N LYS A 43 29.79 -17.24 12.15
CA LYS A 43 28.45 -16.71 12.44
C LYS A 43 27.66 -16.18 11.23
N GLU A 44 28.24 -16.07 10.04
CA GLU A 44 27.59 -15.58 8.81
C GLU A 44 27.19 -16.72 7.87
N VAL A 45 27.74 -17.91 8.09
CA VAL A 45 27.50 -19.10 7.27
C VAL A 45 26.27 -19.86 7.79
N TRP A 46 25.36 -20.18 6.89
CA TRP A 46 24.15 -20.97 7.16
C TRP A 46 24.38 -22.46 6.95
N LEU A 47 25.16 -22.81 5.92
CA LEU A 47 25.43 -24.19 5.54
C LEU A 47 26.82 -24.27 4.91
N GLN A 48 27.55 -25.33 5.25
CA GLN A 48 28.75 -25.76 4.55
C GLN A 48 28.40 -27.03 3.77
N PHE A 49 28.74 -27.09 2.49
CA PHE A 49 28.44 -28.25 1.64
C PHE A 49 29.50 -28.41 0.55
N GLU A 50 29.47 -29.56 -0.13
CA GLU A 50 30.30 -29.84 -1.30
C GLU A 50 29.44 -29.88 -2.55
N ALA A 51 29.83 -29.13 -3.59
CA ALA A 51 29.18 -29.12 -4.89
C ALA A 51 30.21 -28.85 -6.00
N THR A 52 30.13 -29.62 -7.09
CA THR A 52 30.98 -29.39 -8.28
C THR A 52 30.53 -28.16 -9.06
N ASN A 53 29.22 -27.90 -9.11
CA ASN A 53 28.64 -26.73 -9.79
C ASN A 53 27.71 -25.96 -8.83
N PRO A 54 28.23 -24.98 -8.07
CA PRO A 54 27.42 -24.21 -7.13
C PRO A 54 26.33 -23.36 -7.80
N GLN A 55 26.53 -22.93 -9.05
CA GLN A 55 25.54 -22.16 -9.79
C GLN A 55 24.30 -22.99 -10.07
N ALA A 56 24.48 -24.21 -10.59
CA ALA A 56 23.37 -25.13 -10.87
C ALA A 56 22.60 -25.51 -9.59
N VAL A 57 23.32 -25.69 -8.47
CA VAL A 57 22.68 -25.95 -7.16
C VAL A 57 21.79 -24.79 -6.73
N LEU A 58 22.23 -23.54 -6.91
CA LEU A 58 21.43 -22.37 -6.53
C LEU A 58 20.20 -22.22 -7.43
N GLU A 59 20.35 -22.43 -8.73
CA GLU A 59 19.24 -22.37 -9.70
C GLU A 59 18.18 -23.43 -9.40
N GLU A 60 18.60 -24.68 -9.15
CA GLU A 60 17.70 -25.75 -8.74
C GLU A 60 17.02 -25.44 -7.40
N ALA A 61 17.76 -24.91 -6.43
CA ALA A 61 17.21 -24.50 -5.14
C ALA A 61 16.15 -23.40 -5.27
N HIS A 62 16.32 -22.41 -6.15
CA HIS A 62 15.29 -21.42 -6.45
C HIS A 62 14.05 -22.05 -7.09
N GLY A 63 14.23 -23.01 -8.00
CA GLY A 63 13.13 -23.79 -8.58
C GLY A 63 12.33 -24.54 -7.51
N ILE A 64 13.02 -25.21 -6.59
CA ILE A 64 12.40 -25.92 -5.46
C ILE A 64 11.72 -24.93 -4.51
N ALA A 65 12.33 -23.79 -4.22
CA ALA A 65 11.75 -22.78 -3.34
C ALA A 65 10.37 -22.30 -3.82
N ALA A 66 10.19 -22.18 -5.13
CA ALA A 66 8.93 -21.76 -5.73
C ALA A 66 7.83 -22.82 -5.70
N THR A 67 8.17 -24.10 -5.48
CA THR A 67 7.19 -25.21 -5.43
C THR A 67 6.84 -25.64 -4.00
N ILE A 68 7.51 -25.10 -2.99
CA ILE A 68 7.22 -25.43 -1.58
C ILE A 68 5.83 -24.93 -1.20
N ASP A 69 5.01 -25.88 -0.74
CA ASP A 69 3.77 -25.61 -0.02
C ASP A 69 4.10 -25.08 1.38
N LEU A 70 3.97 -23.76 1.55
CA LEU A 70 4.23 -23.05 2.81
C LEU A 70 3.25 -23.43 3.92
N GLN A 71 2.01 -23.78 3.58
CA GLN A 71 1.01 -24.17 4.55
C GLN A 71 1.35 -25.56 5.11
N LEU A 72 1.63 -26.52 4.24
CA LEU A 72 2.10 -27.83 4.66
C LEU A 72 3.40 -27.73 5.49
N LEU A 73 4.35 -26.90 5.04
CA LEU A 73 5.59 -26.68 5.77
C LEU A 73 5.33 -26.11 7.17
N TRP A 74 4.35 -25.20 7.31
CA TRP A 74 3.97 -24.62 8.60
C TRP A 74 3.26 -25.65 9.50
N ASP A 75 2.44 -26.53 8.92
CA ASP A 75 1.75 -27.61 9.63
C ASP A 75 2.74 -28.65 10.19
N CYS A 76 3.81 -28.96 9.45
CA CYS A 76 4.90 -29.84 9.89
C CYS A 76 5.90 -29.16 10.84
N ALA A 77 5.94 -27.83 10.89
CA ALA A 77 6.91 -27.10 11.68
C ALA A 77 6.63 -27.17 13.19
N SER A 78 7.69 -27.23 13.99
CA SER A 78 7.60 -27.06 15.43
C SER A 78 7.12 -25.65 15.80
N ASP A 79 6.36 -25.55 16.89
CA ASP A 79 6.00 -24.30 17.56
C ASP A 79 7.17 -23.66 18.34
N HIS A 80 8.24 -24.41 18.56
CA HIS A 80 9.51 -23.92 19.08
C HIS A 80 10.48 -23.49 17.98
N GLU A 81 11.63 -22.95 18.38
CA GLU A 81 12.71 -22.63 17.44
C GLU A 81 13.31 -23.90 16.85
N PHE A 82 13.47 -23.94 15.53
CA PHE A 82 14.05 -25.05 14.80
C PHE A 82 15.08 -24.55 13.78
N ALA A 83 16.07 -25.40 13.50
CA ALA A 83 16.98 -25.19 12.38
C ALA A 83 16.34 -25.68 11.08
N PHE A 84 16.57 -24.98 9.98
CA PHE A 84 16.01 -25.33 8.67
C PHE A 84 16.39 -26.75 8.22
N GLN A 85 17.54 -27.27 8.65
CA GLN A 85 17.95 -28.65 8.34
C GLN A 85 17.07 -29.71 9.02
N VAL A 86 16.45 -29.39 10.16
CA VAL A 86 15.57 -30.32 10.88
C VAL A 86 14.27 -30.47 10.12
N ILE A 87 13.61 -29.34 9.83
CA ILE A 87 12.32 -29.35 9.13
C ILE A 87 12.44 -29.83 7.68
N ALA A 88 13.62 -29.73 7.06
CA ALA A 88 13.86 -30.29 5.74
C ALA A 88 13.61 -31.80 5.66
N LYS A 89 13.92 -32.53 6.74
CA LYS A 89 13.68 -33.97 6.82
C LYS A 89 12.19 -34.29 6.99
N GLU A 90 11.48 -33.47 7.76
CA GLU A 90 10.02 -33.61 7.90
C GLU A 90 9.29 -33.33 6.58
N TYR A 91 9.82 -32.41 5.77
CA TYR A 91 9.18 -32.01 4.50
C TYR A 91 9.55 -32.92 3.31
N PHE A 92 10.82 -33.30 3.17
CA PHE A 92 11.32 -34.08 2.02
C PHE A 92 11.64 -35.55 2.35
N GLY A 93 11.61 -35.95 3.62
CA GLY A 93 12.06 -37.27 4.09
C GLY A 93 13.54 -37.31 4.47
N ASP A 94 14.04 -38.51 4.80
CA ASP A 94 15.38 -38.69 5.39
C ASP A 94 16.54 -38.31 4.46
N THR A 95 16.35 -38.40 3.14
CA THR A 95 17.39 -38.14 2.12
C THR A 95 17.19 -36.78 1.46
N VAL A 96 17.47 -35.71 2.20
CA VAL A 96 17.39 -34.33 1.70
C VAL A 96 18.62 -34.00 0.86
N SER A 97 18.42 -33.60 -0.40
CA SER A 97 19.50 -33.13 -1.27
C SER A 97 19.95 -31.71 -0.90
N THR A 98 21.18 -31.32 -1.28
CA THR A 98 21.67 -29.95 -1.05
C THR A 98 20.78 -28.89 -1.71
N PRO A 99 20.32 -29.03 -2.97
CA PRO A 99 19.35 -28.12 -3.56
C PRO A 99 18.03 -28.02 -2.78
N GLN A 100 17.49 -29.14 -2.27
CA GLN A 100 16.28 -29.14 -1.45
C GLN A 100 16.48 -28.38 -0.13
N LEU A 101 17.62 -28.62 0.52
CA LEU A 101 17.96 -27.98 1.78
C LEU A 101 18.11 -26.44 1.63
N ILE A 102 18.77 -26.00 0.56
CA ILE A 102 18.92 -24.58 0.23
C ILE A 102 17.58 -23.98 -0.22
N GLY A 103 16.80 -24.69 -1.04
CA GLY A 103 15.49 -24.24 -1.51
C GLY A 103 14.50 -24.03 -0.36
N LEU A 104 14.53 -24.91 0.64
CA LEU A 104 13.75 -24.75 1.87
C LEU A 104 14.20 -23.52 2.68
N ALA A 105 15.50 -23.29 2.80
CA ALA A 105 16.01 -22.10 3.47
C ALA A 105 15.55 -20.81 2.77
N ILE A 106 15.54 -20.80 1.43
CA ILE A 106 15.02 -19.70 0.61
C ILE A 106 13.52 -19.51 0.86
N ALA A 107 12.72 -20.58 0.83
CA ALA A 107 11.27 -20.51 1.06
C ALA A 107 10.93 -20.01 2.47
N LEU A 108 11.60 -20.52 3.51
CA LEU A 108 11.43 -20.07 4.90
C LEU A 108 11.76 -18.58 5.05
N GLN A 109 12.85 -18.11 4.43
CA GLN A 109 13.25 -16.71 4.47
C GLN A 109 12.30 -15.80 3.67
N GLY A 110 11.75 -16.28 2.56
CA GLY A 110 10.80 -15.57 1.71
C GLY A 110 9.38 -15.52 2.24
N ALA A 111 9.07 -16.25 3.32
CA ALA A 111 7.72 -16.39 3.87
C ALA A 111 7.58 -15.87 5.32
N PRO A 112 7.85 -14.58 5.60
CA PRO A 112 7.85 -14.03 6.96
C PRO A 112 6.47 -14.05 7.66
N VAL A 113 5.38 -14.18 6.90
CA VAL A 113 4.03 -14.37 7.45
C VAL A 113 3.85 -15.76 8.06
N TYR A 114 4.52 -16.77 7.49
CA TYR A 114 4.51 -18.14 7.99
C TYR A 114 5.60 -18.38 9.04
N PHE A 115 6.80 -17.84 8.83
CA PHE A 115 7.97 -18.18 9.65
C PHE A 115 8.69 -16.93 10.15
N ARG A 116 8.89 -16.87 11.46
CA ARG A 116 9.69 -15.83 12.11
C ARG A 116 11.13 -16.27 12.18
N ARG A 117 12.02 -15.42 11.71
CA ARG A 117 13.46 -15.66 11.83
C ARG A 117 13.93 -15.44 13.27
N LYS A 118 14.66 -16.41 13.82
CA LYS A 118 15.27 -16.38 15.18
C LYS A 118 16.79 -16.30 15.16
N GLY A 119 17.39 -16.59 14.01
CA GLY A 119 18.82 -16.49 13.79
C GLY A 119 19.15 -16.76 12.34
N ARG A 120 20.40 -17.15 12.05
CA ARG A 120 20.77 -17.65 10.72
C ARG A 120 20.46 -19.14 10.67
N GLY A 121 19.67 -19.54 9.68
CA GLY A 121 19.16 -20.90 9.58
C GLY A 121 18.17 -21.31 10.68
N ALA A 122 17.81 -20.41 11.61
CA ALA A 122 16.89 -20.71 12.71
C ALA A 122 15.58 -19.94 12.55
N PHE A 123 14.47 -20.67 12.64
CA PHE A 123 13.13 -20.18 12.40
C PHE A 123 12.17 -20.68 13.49
N MET A 124 11.03 -20.03 13.60
CA MET A 124 9.93 -20.42 14.45
C MET A 124 8.65 -20.15 13.68
N ARG A 125 7.72 -21.09 13.66
CA ARG A 125 6.45 -20.89 12.95
C ARG A 125 5.66 -19.74 13.60
N ALA A 126 4.94 -18.99 12.79
CA ALA A 126 4.02 -17.97 13.28
C ALA A 126 2.88 -18.64 14.06
N PRO A 127 2.38 -18.06 15.17
CA PRO A 127 1.17 -18.54 15.83
C PRO A 127 -0.02 -18.51 14.87
N PHE A 128 -0.94 -19.48 15.02
CA PHE A 128 -2.07 -19.67 14.11
C PHE A 128 -2.88 -18.38 13.86
N ASP A 129 -3.26 -17.68 14.92
CA ASP A 129 -4.04 -16.44 14.80
C ASP A 129 -3.29 -15.34 14.02
N GLN A 130 -1.97 -15.28 14.17
CA GLN A 130 -1.14 -14.31 13.45
C GLN A 130 -0.92 -14.70 12.00
N LEU A 131 -0.79 -16.00 11.71
CA LEU A 131 -0.74 -16.51 10.35
C LEU A 131 -2.05 -16.17 9.62
N GLN A 132 -3.19 -16.50 10.21
CA GLN A 132 -4.51 -16.22 9.65
C GLN A 132 -4.71 -14.71 9.39
N ALA A 133 -4.39 -13.87 10.36
CA ALA A 133 -4.47 -12.42 10.19
C ALA A 133 -3.53 -11.90 9.08
N GLY A 134 -2.31 -12.44 9.01
CA GLY A 134 -1.33 -12.09 7.98
C GLY A 134 -1.77 -12.49 6.57
N LEU A 135 -2.29 -13.70 6.40
CA LEU A 135 -2.81 -14.18 5.12
C LEU A 135 -4.04 -13.40 4.68
N ALA A 136 -4.98 -13.14 5.59
CA ALA A 136 -6.16 -12.32 5.31
C ALA A 136 -5.78 -10.89 4.90
N ALA A 137 -4.74 -10.31 5.52
CA ALA A 137 -4.23 -8.99 5.15
C ALA A 137 -3.58 -8.97 3.75
N ILE A 138 -2.84 -10.03 3.38
CA ILE A 138 -2.28 -10.17 2.02
C ILE A 138 -3.39 -10.30 0.99
N GLU A 139 -4.36 -11.17 1.23
CA GLU A 139 -5.47 -11.40 0.30
C GLU A 139 -6.32 -10.13 0.15
N ARG A 140 -6.61 -9.44 1.25
CA ARG A 140 -7.27 -8.13 1.22
C ARG A 140 -6.49 -7.12 0.40
N LYS A 141 -5.17 -7.02 0.60
CA LYS A 141 -4.32 -6.10 -0.17
C LYS A 141 -4.33 -6.44 -1.67
N GLN A 142 -4.32 -7.72 -2.03
CA GLN A 142 -4.42 -8.16 -3.42
C GLN A 142 -5.77 -7.79 -4.03
N ARG A 143 -6.88 -8.04 -3.32
CA ARG A 143 -8.23 -7.64 -3.76
C ARG A 143 -8.36 -6.13 -3.91
N ASP A 144 -7.83 -5.37 -2.96
CA ASP A 144 -7.82 -3.91 -3.00
C ASP A 144 -7.03 -3.42 -4.23
N LEU A 145 -5.86 -3.99 -4.53
CA LEU A 145 -5.08 -3.64 -5.72
C LEU A 145 -5.82 -3.93 -7.03
N LEU A 146 -6.41 -5.12 -7.17
CA LEU A 146 -7.19 -5.47 -8.36
C LEU A 146 -8.38 -4.52 -8.54
N GLN A 147 -9.09 -4.22 -7.46
CA GLN A 147 -10.21 -3.29 -7.50
C GLN A 147 -9.76 -1.86 -7.84
N GLN A 148 -8.58 -1.45 -7.36
CA GLN A 148 -7.96 -0.17 -7.71
C GLN A 148 -7.72 -0.08 -9.21
N GLU A 149 -7.12 -1.13 -9.80
CA GLU A 149 -6.80 -1.21 -11.23
C GLU A 149 -8.07 -1.17 -12.08
N VAL A 150 -9.12 -1.90 -11.68
CA VAL A 150 -10.42 -1.87 -12.37
C VAL A 150 -11.01 -0.47 -12.38
N TRP A 151 -11.13 0.18 -11.22
CA TRP A 151 -11.68 1.54 -11.14
C TRP A 151 -10.83 2.57 -11.88
N GLN A 152 -9.50 2.45 -11.78
CA GLN A 152 -8.58 3.33 -12.50
C GLN A 152 -8.78 3.18 -14.02
N SER A 153 -8.91 1.96 -14.54
CA SER A 153 -9.14 1.70 -15.96
C SER A 153 -10.46 2.31 -16.45
N GLU A 154 -11.56 2.13 -15.72
CA GLU A 154 -12.86 2.70 -16.06
C GLU A 154 -12.80 4.24 -16.12
N LEU A 155 -12.15 4.88 -15.16
CA LEU A 155 -11.96 6.34 -15.14
C LEU A 155 -11.11 6.83 -16.33
N ILE A 156 -10.08 6.09 -16.69
CA ILE A 156 -9.25 6.39 -17.88
C ILE A 156 -10.09 6.30 -19.16
N GLU A 157 -10.99 5.32 -19.25
CA GLU A 157 -11.97 5.18 -20.34
C GLU A 157 -13.05 6.27 -20.36
N GLY A 158 -13.09 7.14 -19.33
CA GLY A 158 -14.12 8.18 -19.22
C GLY A 158 -15.46 7.65 -18.70
N LYS A 159 -15.44 6.58 -17.89
CA LYS A 159 -16.62 6.04 -17.19
C LYS A 159 -16.43 6.20 -15.69
N LEU A 160 -17.45 6.70 -15.00
CA LEU A 160 -17.45 6.72 -13.54
C LEU A 160 -17.82 5.33 -13.02
N PRO A 161 -16.98 4.66 -12.19
CA PRO A 161 -17.38 3.42 -11.54
C PRO A 161 -18.59 3.64 -10.63
N ASP A 162 -19.60 2.77 -10.70
CA ASP A 162 -20.85 2.91 -9.93
C ASP A 162 -20.61 3.07 -8.42
N ALA A 163 -19.62 2.34 -7.89
CA ALA A 163 -19.22 2.38 -6.48
C ALA A 163 -18.66 3.75 -6.03
N LEU A 164 -18.21 4.59 -6.96
CA LEU A 164 -17.64 5.91 -6.68
C LEU A 164 -18.64 7.05 -6.85
N SER A 165 -19.86 6.79 -7.34
CA SER A 165 -20.90 7.79 -7.59
C SER A 165 -21.20 8.69 -6.38
N THR A 166 -21.31 8.10 -5.19
CA THR A 166 -21.58 8.84 -3.94
C THR A 166 -20.34 9.52 -3.35
N GLN A 167 -19.16 9.22 -3.88
CA GLN A 167 -17.86 9.68 -3.37
C GLN A 167 -17.25 10.81 -4.20
N VAL A 168 -17.86 11.20 -5.32
CA VAL A 168 -17.35 12.26 -6.23
C VAL A 168 -16.98 13.54 -5.49
N ASN A 169 -17.88 14.05 -4.63
CA ASN A 169 -17.62 15.27 -3.87
C ASN A 169 -16.50 15.09 -2.84
N SER A 170 -16.40 13.94 -2.16
CA SER A 170 -15.30 13.71 -1.22
C SER A 170 -13.98 13.58 -1.95
N LEU A 171 -13.95 12.92 -3.11
CA LEU A 171 -12.75 12.78 -3.95
C LEU A 171 -12.21 14.13 -4.44
N LEU A 172 -13.10 15.07 -4.82
CA LEU A 172 -12.70 16.39 -5.28
C LEU A 172 -12.28 17.34 -4.16
N PHE A 173 -13.04 17.35 -3.06
CA PHE A 173 -13.00 18.44 -2.09
C PHE A 173 -12.40 18.02 -0.75
N HIS A 174 -12.57 16.76 -0.34
CA HIS A 174 -12.07 16.24 0.94
C HIS A 174 -11.45 14.83 0.78
N PRO A 175 -10.41 14.68 -0.06
CA PRO A 175 -9.91 13.36 -0.42
C PRO A 175 -9.25 12.65 0.77
N ASP A 176 -9.74 11.45 1.09
CA ASP A 176 -8.99 10.51 1.93
C ASP A 176 -7.91 9.83 1.07
N LYS A 177 -6.67 10.31 1.22
CA LYS A 177 -5.50 9.83 0.47
C LYS A 177 -5.18 8.35 0.71
N ASN A 178 -5.71 7.75 1.79
CA ASN A 178 -5.50 6.34 2.09
C ASN A 178 -6.57 5.44 1.47
N SER A 179 -7.72 6.00 1.11
CA SER A 179 -8.83 5.26 0.54
C SER A 179 -8.48 4.64 -0.81
N LEU A 180 -9.10 3.50 -1.09
CA LEU A 180 -8.96 2.81 -2.37
C LEU A 180 -9.49 3.67 -3.53
N ALA A 181 -10.63 4.33 -3.31
CA ALA A 181 -11.27 5.23 -4.27
C ALA A 181 -10.33 6.36 -4.70
N TYR A 182 -9.69 7.04 -3.73
CA TYR A 182 -8.75 8.11 -4.04
C TYR A 182 -7.53 7.60 -4.81
N LYS A 183 -6.96 6.46 -4.43
CA LYS A 183 -5.78 5.90 -5.11
C LYS A 183 -6.08 5.56 -6.57
N ALA A 184 -7.23 4.94 -6.85
CA ALA A 184 -7.67 4.67 -8.21
C ALA A 184 -7.88 5.96 -9.01
N PHE A 185 -8.57 6.94 -8.41
CA PHE A 185 -8.83 8.24 -9.04
C PHE A 185 -7.57 9.05 -9.31
N HIS A 186 -6.66 9.12 -8.34
CA HIS A 186 -5.37 9.79 -8.46
C HIS A 186 -4.49 9.11 -9.52
N GLY A 187 -4.42 7.77 -9.52
CA GLY A 187 -3.70 7.02 -10.55
C GLY A 187 -4.24 7.28 -11.96
N ALA A 188 -5.56 7.40 -12.11
CA ALA A 188 -6.19 7.78 -13.38
C ALA A 188 -5.83 9.22 -13.80
N CYS A 189 -5.76 10.17 -12.86
CA CYS A 189 -5.31 11.54 -13.14
C CYS A 189 -3.83 11.57 -13.57
N GLU A 190 -2.95 10.87 -12.87
CA GLU A 190 -1.53 10.77 -13.20
C GLU A 190 -1.30 10.16 -14.59
N GLN A 191 -2.05 9.11 -14.92
CA GLN A 191 -1.91 8.41 -16.19
C GLN A 191 -2.48 9.20 -17.38
N THR A 192 -3.56 9.95 -17.19
CA THR A 192 -4.17 10.75 -18.26
C THR A 192 -3.55 12.14 -18.38
N GLY A 193 -2.87 12.62 -17.33
CA GLY A 193 -2.39 14.00 -17.23
C GLY A 193 -3.52 15.02 -17.04
N GLU A 194 -4.74 14.57 -16.72
CA GLU A 194 -5.89 15.44 -16.53
C GLU A 194 -5.96 15.96 -15.09
N HIS A 195 -6.40 17.22 -14.96
CA HIS A 195 -6.78 17.76 -13.66
C HIS A 195 -7.98 16.96 -13.10
N PRO A 196 -8.04 16.66 -11.78
CA PRO A 196 -9.12 15.89 -11.15
C PRO A 196 -10.54 16.25 -11.60
N ALA A 197 -10.86 17.54 -11.57
CA ALA A 197 -12.17 18.04 -12.02
C ALA A 197 -12.46 17.75 -13.51
N ARG A 198 -11.44 17.83 -14.38
CA ARG A 198 -11.58 17.56 -15.81
C ARG A 198 -11.84 16.09 -16.08
N LEU A 199 -11.14 15.20 -15.36
CA LEU A 199 -11.37 13.76 -15.47
C LEU A 199 -12.81 13.40 -15.07
N LEU A 200 -13.32 13.96 -13.97
CA LEU A 200 -14.69 13.71 -13.52
C LEU A 200 -15.74 14.33 -14.45
N MET A 201 -15.49 15.49 -15.05
CA MET A 201 -16.37 16.01 -16.11
C MET A 201 -16.42 15.07 -17.31
N ARG A 202 -15.27 14.55 -17.75
CA ARG A 202 -15.22 13.57 -18.84
C ARG A 202 -15.97 12.28 -18.50
N CYS A 203 -15.92 11.85 -17.23
CA CYS A 203 -16.66 10.70 -16.73
C CYS A 203 -18.16 10.97 -16.52
N GLY A 204 -18.66 12.18 -16.79
CA GLY A 204 -20.04 12.58 -16.56
C GLY A 204 -20.42 12.75 -15.08
N ALA A 205 -19.43 12.78 -14.18
CA ALA A 205 -19.62 12.90 -12.74
C ALA A 205 -19.74 14.36 -12.26
N LEU A 206 -19.37 15.32 -13.11
CA LEU A 206 -19.41 16.74 -12.82
C LEU A 206 -19.90 17.52 -14.05
N ASP A 207 -20.93 18.34 -13.87
CA ASP A 207 -21.63 18.98 -15.00
C ASP A 207 -20.79 20.02 -15.74
N SER A 208 -20.01 20.82 -15.02
CA SER A 208 -19.30 21.96 -15.62
C SER A 208 -18.15 22.49 -14.75
N PRO A 209 -17.21 23.28 -15.34
CA PRO A 209 -16.23 24.04 -14.58
C PRO A 209 -16.85 24.98 -13.55
N LEU A 210 -18.03 25.54 -13.84
CA LEU A 210 -18.77 26.37 -12.89
C LEU A 210 -19.13 25.56 -11.63
N SER A 211 -19.65 24.33 -11.80
CA SER A 211 -20.00 23.45 -10.68
C SER A 211 -18.80 23.13 -9.80
N TYR A 212 -17.60 22.94 -10.39
CA TYR A 212 -16.37 22.73 -9.64
C TYR A 212 -15.98 23.97 -8.82
N HIS A 213 -15.83 25.13 -9.47
CA HIS A 213 -15.37 26.34 -8.79
C HIS A 213 -16.39 26.84 -7.77
N HIS A 214 -17.69 26.70 -8.06
CA HIS A 214 -18.74 26.98 -7.09
C HIS A 214 -18.63 26.04 -5.88
N GLY A 215 -18.45 24.73 -6.10
CA GLY A 215 -18.22 23.77 -5.02
C GLY A 215 -17.01 24.12 -4.15
N GLN A 216 -15.88 24.51 -4.77
CA GLN A 216 -14.71 24.99 -4.03
C GLN A 216 -15.02 26.23 -3.19
N PHE A 217 -15.76 27.18 -3.75
CA PHE A 217 -16.15 28.41 -3.05
C PHE A 217 -17.05 28.13 -1.86
N ILE A 218 -18.09 27.31 -2.05
CA ILE A 218 -19.01 26.90 -0.97
C ILE A 218 -18.25 26.18 0.14
N GLN A 219 -17.34 25.26 -0.20
CA GLN A 219 -16.54 24.56 0.80
C GLN A 219 -15.66 25.52 1.62
N ALA A 220 -15.02 26.49 0.97
CA ALA A 220 -14.11 27.43 1.62
C ALA A 220 -14.83 28.47 2.48
N HIS A 221 -15.98 28.98 2.03
CA HIS A 221 -16.65 30.14 2.64
C HIS A 221 -17.95 29.78 3.37
N PHE A 222 -18.55 28.64 3.05
CA PHE A 222 -19.84 28.18 3.59
C PHE A 222 -19.74 26.75 4.15
N PRO A 223 -18.83 26.47 5.09
CA PRO A 223 -18.62 25.12 5.63
C PRO A 223 -19.84 24.56 6.40
N LYS A 224 -20.82 25.41 6.73
CA LYS A 224 -22.08 25.05 7.39
C LYS A 224 -23.28 25.06 6.43
N GLY A 225 -23.03 25.19 5.13
CA GLY A 225 -24.05 25.38 4.11
C GLY A 225 -24.27 26.85 3.75
N GLU A 226 -24.90 27.06 2.59
CA GLU A 226 -25.21 28.37 2.00
C GLU A 226 -26.46 29.04 2.59
N GLY A 227 -27.26 28.29 3.37
CA GLY A 227 -28.51 28.78 3.94
C GLY A 227 -28.31 29.65 5.19
N PHE A 228 -29.32 30.48 5.47
CA PHE A 228 -29.44 31.14 6.76
C PHE A 228 -29.63 30.11 7.88
N ALA A 229 -29.27 30.50 9.10
CA ALA A 229 -29.49 29.66 10.27
C ALA A 229 -31.00 29.32 10.41
N SER A 230 -31.33 28.07 10.74
CA SER A 230 -32.72 27.60 10.77
C SER A 230 -33.60 28.36 11.77
N ASP A 231 -32.97 28.94 12.79
CA ASP A 231 -33.53 29.76 13.86
C ASP A 231 -33.50 31.27 13.53
N PHE A 232 -32.92 31.68 12.40
CA PHE A 232 -33.03 33.06 11.94
C PHE A 232 -34.49 33.39 11.64
N ARG A 233 -35.03 34.33 12.41
CA ARG A 233 -36.38 34.86 12.25
C ARG A 233 -36.30 36.37 12.33
N PHE A 234 -36.95 37.03 11.40
CA PHE A 234 -37.17 38.47 11.42
C PHE A 234 -38.66 38.69 11.20
N THR A 235 -39.36 39.11 12.23
CA THR A 235 -40.81 39.28 12.20
C THR A 235 -41.19 40.68 11.71
N ASN A 236 -42.36 40.81 11.09
CA ASN A 236 -42.87 42.12 10.68
C ASN A 236 -42.98 43.10 11.86
N ALA A 237 -43.31 42.61 13.06
CA ALA A 237 -43.39 43.45 14.26
C ALA A 237 -42.01 43.99 14.70
N GLU A 238 -40.95 43.19 14.55
CA GLU A 238 -39.58 43.63 14.81
C GLU A 238 -39.12 44.67 13.78
N TYR A 239 -39.48 44.47 12.50
CA TYR A 239 -39.25 45.46 11.44
C TYR A 239 -39.94 46.78 11.73
N GLU A 240 -41.25 46.76 11.99
CA GLU A 240 -42.04 47.96 12.31
C GLU A 240 -41.47 48.72 13.50
N LYS A 241 -41.06 47.99 14.55
CA LYS A 241 -40.41 48.58 15.72
C LYS A 241 -39.05 49.20 15.38
N ALA A 242 -38.27 48.59 14.49
CA ALA A 242 -36.95 49.08 14.10
C ALA A 242 -37.03 50.38 13.28
N ILE A 243 -38.08 50.53 12.45
CA ILE A 243 -38.27 51.74 11.63
C ILE A 243 -39.12 52.81 12.32
N ALA A 244 -39.77 52.49 13.45
CA ALA A 244 -40.64 53.40 14.17
C ALA A 244 -39.89 54.67 14.63
N GLY A 245 -40.37 55.83 14.20
CA GLY A 245 -39.83 57.14 14.61
C GLY A 245 -38.61 57.61 13.82
N LEU A 246 -38.17 56.87 12.81
CA LEU A 246 -37.14 57.37 11.88
C LEU A 246 -37.70 58.53 11.05
N PRO A 247 -36.98 59.66 10.92
CA PRO A 247 -37.44 60.80 10.16
C PRO A 247 -37.46 60.49 8.67
N THR A 248 -38.57 60.82 8.00
CA THR A 248 -38.70 60.70 6.55
C THR A 248 -38.30 62.01 5.87
N ALA A 249 -37.36 61.96 4.92
CA ALA A 249 -37.00 63.12 4.11
C ALA A 249 -38.07 63.39 3.04
N GLN A 250 -38.44 64.65 2.83
CA GLN A 250 -39.39 65.06 1.77
C GLN A 250 -38.70 65.22 0.42
N VAL A 251 -38.04 64.17 -0.05
CA VAL A 251 -37.33 64.13 -1.34
C VAL A 251 -37.91 63.01 -2.20
N LYS A 252 -37.68 63.09 -3.52
CA LYS A 252 -37.89 61.95 -4.41
C LYS A 252 -36.58 61.17 -4.47
N ALA A 253 -36.54 60.06 -3.76
CA ALA A 253 -35.45 59.09 -3.81
C ALA A 253 -35.56 58.28 -5.11
N PHE A 254 -34.42 57.97 -5.72
CA PHE A 254 -34.35 57.16 -6.94
C PHE A 254 -33.11 56.28 -6.87
N SER A 255 -33.31 54.98 -7.01
CA SER A 255 -32.21 54.06 -7.28
C SER A 255 -31.97 53.94 -8.79
N ILE A 256 -30.71 53.86 -9.19
CA ILE A 256 -30.31 53.68 -10.59
C ILE A 256 -29.50 52.40 -10.67
N ASP A 257 -30.19 51.35 -11.10
CA ASP A 257 -29.66 49.99 -11.15
C ASP A 257 -29.54 49.46 -12.57
N ASP A 258 -28.76 48.40 -12.70
CA ASP A 258 -28.73 47.59 -13.92
C ASP A 258 -30.07 46.88 -14.15
N VAL A 259 -30.36 46.60 -15.42
CA VAL A 259 -31.63 45.99 -15.86
C VAL A 259 -31.92 44.61 -15.22
N GLY A 260 -30.89 43.93 -14.71
CA GLY A 260 -30.98 42.61 -14.09
C GLY A 260 -30.98 42.62 -12.56
N THR A 261 -30.92 43.80 -11.92
CA THR A 261 -30.87 43.92 -10.47
C THR A 261 -32.19 43.44 -9.84
N THR A 262 -32.10 42.51 -8.88
CA THR A 262 -33.26 41.92 -8.19
C THR A 262 -33.39 42.39 -6.73
N GLU A 263 -32.39 43.10 -6.20
CA GLU A 263 -32.34 43.62 -4.83
C GLU A 263 -31.83 45.07 -4.89
N ILE A 264 -32.53 46.01 -4.23
CA ILE A 264 -32.19 47.44 -4.22
C ILE A 264 -31.63 47.79 -2.85
N ASP A 265 -30.37 48.18 -2.80
CA ASP A 265 -29.65 48.47 -1.55
C ASP A 265 -29.68 49.96 -1.17
N ASP A 266 -29.87 50.87 -2.13
CA ASP A 266 -29.84 52.32 -1.94
C ASP A 266 -30.84 53.09 -2.83
N ALA A 267 -31.23 54.30 -2.43
CA ALA A 267 -32.15 55.20 -3.16
C ALA A 267 -32.04 56.68 -2.73
#